data_AF-K0NRU1-F1
#
_entry.id   AF-K0NRU1-F1
#
_cell.length_a   1.000
_cell.length_b   1.000
_cell.length_c   1.000
_cell.angle_alpha   90.00
_cell.angle_beta   90.00
_cell.angle_gamma   90.00
#
_symmetry.space_group_name_H-M   'P 1'
#
loop_
_entity.id
_entity.type
_entity.pdbx_description
1 polymer ?
#
loop_
_entity_poly.entity_id
_entity_poly.type
_entity_poly.pdbx_seq_one_letter_code
_entity_poly.pdbx_strand_id
1 'polypeptide(L)'
;MLKVYGTKVCPDCIAFEASFKKYGIDYQFVNIFESMPKFKEFLRLRDQNPAFAEAREAGNAGIPAIIEADGSVNLDWEGYLKARGFEPIWPKEADEQMAKIQAEKAACAIDQAGC
;
A
#
# COMPACT_ATOMS: atom_id res chain seq x y z
N MET A 1 17.46 1.62 6.63
CA MET A 1 16.83 2.04 5.36
C MET A 1 15.37 1.65 5.45
N LEU A 2 14.44 2.53 5.08
CA LEU A 2 13.02 2.20 5.06
C LEU A 2 12.76 1.13 4.00
N LYS A 3 11.91 0.15 4.32
CA LYS A 3 11.44 -0.85 3.36
C LYS A 3 9.93 -0.72 3.25
N VAL A 4 9.38 -0.77 2.05
CA VAL A 4 7.95 -0.57 1.82
C VAL A 4 7.41 -1.71 0.98
N TYR A 5 6.39 -2.40 1.49
CA TYR A 5 5.65 -3.38 0.69
C TYR A 5 4.43 -2.70 0.07
N GLY A 6 4.24 -2.92 -1.22
CA GLY A 6 3.11 -2.35 -1.96
C GLY A 6 2.99 -2.93 -3.36
N THR A 7 2.20 -2.29 -4.20
CA THR A 7 2.05 -2.66 -5.61
C THR A 7 1.80 -1.44 -6.47
N LYS A 8 2.18 -1.50 -7.75
CA LYS A 8 1.99 -0.40 -8.71
C LYS A 8 0.53 -0.22 -9.16
N VAL A 9 -0.35 -1.15 -8.79
CA VAL A 9 -1.79 -1.09 -9.10
C VAL A 9 -2.65 -0.65 -7.91
N CYS A 10 -2.03 -0.18 -6.82
CA CYS A 10 -2.71 0.33 -5.64
C CYS A 10 -2.64 1.87 -5.64
N PRO A 11 -3.79 2.59 -5.60
CA PRO A 11 -3.81 4.06 -5.66
C PRO A 11 -3.06 4.69 -4.48
N ASP A 12 -3.19 4.16 -3.27
CA ASP A 12 -2.43 4.61 -2.10
C ASP A 12 -0.91 4.42 -2.29
N CYS A 13 -0.47 3.31 -2.88
CA CYS A 13 0.94 3.10 -3.18
C CYS A 13 1.46 4.12 -4.21
N ILE A 14 0.65 4.47 -5.21
CA ILE A 14 1.01 5.50 -6.20
C ILE A 14 1.16 6.87 -5.52
N ALA A 15 0.18 7.26 -4.68
CA ALA A 15 0.22 8.52 -3.93
C ALA A 15 1.39 8.57 -2.93
N PHE A 16 1.66 7.45 -2.25
CA PHE A 16 2.82 7.26 -1.40
C PHE A 16 4.14 7.53 -2.15
N GLU A 17 4.35 6.86 -3.28
CA GLU A 17 5.61 6.99 -4.04
C GLU A 17 5.81 8.42 -4.54
N ALA A 18 4.75 9.06 -5.02
CA ALA A 18 4.78 10.45 -5.46
C ALA A 18 5.12 11.41 -4.31
N SER A 19 4.52 11.20 -3.14
CA SER A 19 4.77 12.00 -1.95
C SER A 19 6.20 11.84 -1.44
N PHE A 20 6.68 10.60 -1.29
CA PHE A 20 8.04 10.34 -0.83
C PHE A 20 9.08 10.88 -1.81
N LYS A 21 8.82 10.75 -3.12
CA LYS A 21 9.68 11.34 -4.16
C LYS A 21 9.73 12.87 -4.09
N LYS A 22 8.60 13.54 -3.88
CA LYS A 22 8.53 15.01 -3.72
C LYS A 22 9.42 15.51 -2.57
N TYR A 23 9.48 14.76 -1.48
CA TYR A 23 10.25 15.13 -0.29
C TYR A 23 11.66 14.53 -0.24
N GLY A 24 12.07 13.78 -1.27
CA GLY A 24 13.40 13.15 -1.32
C GLY A 24 13.64 12.11 -0.22
N ILE A 25 12.59 11.39 0.18
CA ILE A 25 12.68 10.34 1.21
C ILE A 25 13.04 9.02 0.54
N ASP A 26 14.18 8.44 0.92
CA ASP A 26 14.66 7.17 0.37
C ASP A 26 14.02 5.95 1.04
N TYR A 27 13.65 4.96 0.22
CA TYR A 27 13.10 3.68 0.66
C TYR A 27 13.36 2.59 -0.37
N GLN A 28 13.37 1.34 0.09
CA GLN A 28 13.34 0.17 -0.77
C GLN A 28 11.88 -0.25 -1.01
N PHE A 29 11.39 -0.10 -2.24
CA PHE A 29 10.07 -0.60 -2.61
C PHE A 29 10.10 -2.09 -2.97
N VAL A 30 9.23 -2.87 -2.35
CA VAL A 30 9.00 -4.29 -2.67
C VAL A 30 7.61 -4.42 -3.29
N ASN A 31 7.57 -4.62 -4.61
CA ASN A 31 6.33 -4.91 -5.32
C ASN A 31 5.89 -6.35 -5.02
N ILE A 32 4.80 -6.50 -4.28
CA ILE A 32 4.29 -7.80 -3.84
C ILE A 32 3.76 -8.68 -4.99
N PHE A 33 3.47 -8.10 -6.16
CA PHE A 33 3.02 -8.84 -7.34
C PHE A 33 4.15 -9.18 -8.33
N GLU A 34 5.39 -8.84 -8.00
CA GLU A 34 6.52 -9.08 -8.90
C GLU A 34 6.96 -10.55 -8.93
N SER A 35 6.88 -11.26 -7.80
CA SER A 35 7.25 -12.67 -7.73
C SER A 35 6.65 -13.39 -6.52
N MET A 36 6.50 -14.71 -6.63
CA MET A 36 6.02 -15.54 -5.52
C MET A 36 6.85 -15.44 -4.23
N PRO A 37 8.19 -15.36 -4.26
CA PRO A 37 8.98 -15.12 -3.05
C PRO A 37 8.63 -13.80 -2.35
N LYS A 38 8.53 -12.68 -3.10
CA LYS A 38 8.16 -11.36 -2.55
C LYS A 38 6.74 -11.38 -1.95
N PHE A 39 5.81 -12.03 -2.63
CA PHE A 39 4.45 -12.19 -2.12
C PHE A 39 4.41 -13.02 -0.84
N LYS A 40 5.09 -14.18 -0.80
CA LYS A 40 5.17 -15.04 0.39
C LYS A 40 5.85 -14.36 1.57
N GLU A 41 6.88 -13.55 1.30
CA GLU A 41 7.55 -12.73 2.31
C GLU A 41 6.58 -11.73 2.93
N PHE A 42 5.81 -11.01 2.09
CA PHE A 42 4.78 -10.09 2.56
C PHE A 42 3.68 -10.79 3.37
N LEU A 43 3.19 -11.95 2.91
CA LEU A 43 2.17 -12.72 3.63
C LEU A 43 2.66 -13.13 5.04
N ARG A 44 3.91 -13.58 5.17
CA ARG A 44 4.48 -13.91 6.48
C ARG A 44 4.51 -12.70 7.42
N LEU A 45 4.92 -11.54 6.91
CA LEU A 45 4.92 -10.29 7.67
C LEU A 45 3.49 -9.91 8.09
N ARG A 46 2.57 -9.86 7.13
CA ARG A 46 1.16 -9.45 7.33
C ARG A 46 0.44 -10.36 8.32
N ASP A 47 0.64 -11.67 8.21
CA ASP A 47 -0.14 -12.63 8.98
C ASP A 47 0.37 -12.77 10.43
N GLN A 48 1.63 -12.39 10.69
CA GLN A 48 2.26 -12.50 12.02
C GLN A 48 2.37 -11.18 12.78
N ASN A 49 2.31 -10.04 12.10
CA ASN A 49 2.49 -8.73 12.74
C ASN A 49 1.12 -8.12 13.17
N PRO A 50 0.94 -7.74 14.44
CA PRO A 50 -0.33 -7.22 14.95
C PRO A 50 -0.75 -5.89 14.31
N ALA A 51 0.18 -5.11 13.71
CA ALA A 51 -0.16 -3.89 12.99
C ALA A 51 -1.15 -4.13 11.83
N PHE A 52 -1.23 -5.35 11.31
CA PHE A 52 -2.15 -5.73 10.24
C PHE A 52 -3.46 -6.35 10.76
N ALA A 53 -3.72 -6.39 12.07
CA ALA A 53 -4.93 -7.00 12.61
C ALA A 53 -6.21 -6.37 12.00
N GLU A 54 -6.34 -5.05 12.10
CA GLU A 54 -7.50 -4.32 11.56
C GLU A 54 -7.61 -4.44 10.03
N ALA A 55 -6.48 -4.34 9.32
CA ALA A 55 -6.46 -4.50 7.87
C ALA A 55 -6.97 -5.89 7.46
N ARG A 56 -6.53 -6.95 8.14
CA ARG A 56 -6.99 -8.33 7.88
C ARG A 56 -8.46 -8.51 8.18
N GLU A 57 -8.95 -7.98 9.31
CA GLU A 57 -10.37 -8.04 9.68
C GLU A 57 -11.26 -7.35 8.64
N ALA A 58 -10.77 -6.25 8.06
CA ALA A 58 -11.46 -5.52 6.99
C ALA A 58 -11.28 -6.13 5.59
N GLY A 59 -10.57 -7.25 5.44
CA GLY A 59 -10.26 -7.86 4.13
C GLY A 59 -9.25 -7.06 3.29
N ASN A 60 -8.57 -6.09 3.88
CA ASN A 60 -7.57 -5.27 3.22
C ASN A 60 -6.19 -5.95 3.24
N ALA A 61 -5.37 -5.65 2.22
CA ALA A 61 -3.99 -6.12 2.19
C ALA A 61 -3.12 -5.41 3.26
N GLY A 62 -3.43 -4.16 3.60
CA GLY A 62 -2.61 -3.31 4.49
C GLY A 62 -1.37 -2.77 3.77
N ILE A 63 -1.55 -2.18 2.59
CA ILE A 63 -0.47 -1.56 1.81
C ILE A 63 -0.82 -0.11 1.46
N PRO A 64 0.15 0.80 1.31
CA PRO A 64 1.60 0.59 1.50
C PRO A 64 1.96 0.33 2.96
N ALA A 65 2.81 -0.68 3.21
CA ALA A 65 3.29 -1.02 4.54
C ALA A 65 4.74 -0.52 4.71
N ILE A 66 4.93 0.51 5.54
CA ILE A 66 6.24 1.07 5.86
C ILE A 66 6.87 0.26 6.98
N ILE A 67 8.08 -0.24 6.74
CA ILE A 67 8.90 -0.95 7.71
C ILE A 67 10.09 -0.08 8.07
N GLU A 68 10.15 0.34 9.33
CA GLU A 68 11.28 1.12 9.83
C GLU A 68 12.50 0.23 10.13
N ALA A 69 13.64 0.85 10.43
CA ALA A 69 14.89 0.14 10.65
C ALA A 69 14.86 -0.77 11.89
N ASP A 70 14.00 -0.48 12.87
CA ASP A 70 13.79 -1.29 14.07
C ASP A 70 12.77 -2.42 13.87
N GLY A 71 12.22 -2.56 12.66
CA GLY A 71 11.21 -3.56 12.33
C GLY A 71 9.78 -3.14 12.70
N SER A 72 9.57 -1.92 13.22
CA SER A 72 8.22 -1.39 13.41
C SER A 72 7.50 -1.21 12.07
N VAL A 73 6.18 -1.37 12.10
CA VAL A 73 5.33 -1.35 10.92
C VAL A 73 4.32 -0.22 11.05
N ASN A 74 4.22 0.59 10.00
CA ASN A 74 3.22 1.65 9.88
C ASN A 74 2.43 1.46 8.57
N LEU A 75 1.11 1.37 8.68
CA LEU A 75 0.19 1.23 7.56
C LEU A 75 -0.53 2.54 7.18
N ASP A 76 -0.36 3.59 7.98
CA ASP A 76 -0.86 4.94 7.74
C ASP A 76 0.28 5.81 7.20
N TRP A 77 0.48 5.73 5.89
CA TRP A 77 1.55 6.48 5.24
C TRP A 77 1.31 8.00 5.22
N GLU A 78 0.05 8.44 5.24
CA GLU A 78 -0.27 9.86 5.33
C GLU A 78 0.10 10.42 6.69
N GLY A 79 -0.31 9.73 7.77
CA GLY A 79 0.10 10.07 9.13
C GLY A 79 1.61 10.02 9.32
N TYR A 80 2.29 9.06 8.69
CA TYR A 80 3.74 8.97 8.69
C TYR A 80 4.42 10.23 8.12
N LEU A 81 3.88 10.82 7.04
CA LEU A 81 4.37 12.08 6.47
C LEU A 81 4.00 13.29 7.31
N LYS A 82 2.73 13.38 7.74
CA LYS A 82 2.21 14.49 8.56
C LYS A 82 2.99 14.62 9.88
N ALA A 83 3.31 13.51 10.53
CA ALA A 83 4.14 13.47 11.73
C ALA A 83 5.57 14.01 11.52
N ARG A 84 6.04 14.09 10.27
CA ARG A 84 7.35 14.61 9.87
C ARG A 84 7.26 16.03 9.26
N GLY A 85 6.09 16.66 9.32
CA GLY A 85 5.85 18.00 8.77
C GLY A 85 5.69 18.03 7.25
N PHE A 86 5.37 16.89 6.63
CA PHE A 86 5.14 16.78 5.20
C PHE A 86 3.65 16.60 4.88
N GLU A 87 3.23 17.16 3.75
CA GLU A 87 1.85 17.06 3.26
C GLU A 87 1.76 16.00 2.17
N PRO A 88 0.93 14.94 2.35
CA PRO A 88 0.66 13.96 1.30
C PRO A 88 0.18 14.63 0.01
N ILE A 89 0.61 14.08 -1.12
CA ILE A 89 0.06 14.44 -2.43
C ILE A 89 -0.63 13.24 -3.07
N TRP A 90 -1.73 13.53 -3.74
CA TRP A 90 -2.49 12.58 -4.52
C TRP A 90 -2.36 12.96 -5.99
N PRO A 91 -1.49 12.28 -6.76
CA PRO A 91 -1.28 12.60 -8.16
C PRO A 91 -2.43 12.04 -9.00
N LYS A 92 -2.62 12.58 -10.21
CA LYS A 92 -3.69 12.19 -11.13
C LYS A 92 -3.69 10.69 -11.43
N GLU A 93 -2.50 10.08 -11.48
CA GLU A 93 -2.32 8.65 -11.68
C GLU A 93 -2.96 7.79 -10.57
N ALA A 94 -2.99 8.29 -9.33
CA ALA A 94 -3.66 7.60 -8.22
C ALA A 94 -5.19 7.65 -8.40
N ASP A 95 -5.74 8.81 -8.77
CA ASP A 95 -7.18 8.98 -9.06
C ASP A 95 -7.62 8.10 -10.22
N GLU A 96 -6.84 8.09 -11.31
CA GLU A 96 -7.09 7.23 -12.47
C GLU A 96 -7.07 5.75 -12.11
N GLN A 97 -6.15 5.32 -11.23
CA GLN A 97 -6.09 3.94 -10.78
C GLN A 97 -7.27 3.57 -9.86
N MET A 98 -7.69 4.49 -9.00
CA MET A 98 -8.87 4.30 -8.16
C MET A 98 -10.14 4.15 -9.01
N ALA A 99 -10.29 4.98 -10.04
CA ALA A 99 -11.40 4.90 -10.99
C ALA A 99 -11.44 3.55 -11.74
N LYS A 100 -10.28 3.01 -12.15
CA LYS A 100 -10.19 1.68 -12.77
C LYS A 100 -10.68 0.58 -11.83
N ILE A 101 -10.22 0.58 -10.58
CA ILE A 101 -10.64 -0.40 -9.57
C ILE A 101 -12.15 -0.32 -9.32
N GLN A 102 -12.71 0.90 -9.25
CA GLN A 102 -14.15 1.08 -9.08
C GLN A 102 -14.93 0.55 -10.29
N ALA A 103 -14.45 0.78 -11.51
CA ALA A 103 -15.06 0.24 -12.72
C ALA A 103 -15.01 -1.30 -12.77
N GLU A 104 -13.88 -1.92 -12.38
CA GLU A 104 -13.75 -3.37 -12.27
C GLU A 104 -14.75 -3.96 -11.26
N LYS A 105 -14.86 -3.37 -10.06
CA LYS A 105 -15.84 -3.77 -9.05
C LYS A 105 -17.29 -3.63 -9.55
N ALA A 106 -17.59 -2.55 -10.26
CA ALA A 106 -18.92 -2.32 -10.82
C ALA A 106 -19.28 -3.35 -11.91
N ALA A 107 -18.31 -3.76 -12.73
CA ALA A 107 -18.51 -4.80 -13.74
C ALA A 107 -18.78 -6.18 -13.12
N CYS A 108 -18.09 -6.49 -12.03
CA CYS A 108 -18.22 -7.75 -11.28
C CYS A 108 -19.55 -7.89 -10.51
N ALA A 109 -20.21 -6.76 -10.20
CA ALA A 109 -21.50 -6.77 -9.52
C ALA A 109 -22.67 -7.28 -10.40
N ILE A 110 -22.45 -7.52 -11.69
CA ILE A 110 -23.49 -7.88 -12.66
C ILE A 110 -23.72 -9.41 -12.74
N ASP A 111 -22.81 -10.26 -12.26
CA ASP A 111 -22.91 -11.72 -12.43
C ASP A 111 -22.99 -12.56 -11.13
N GLN A 112 -22.89 -11.94 -9.94
CA GLN A 112 -22.86 -12.64 -8.64
C GLN A 112 -21.87 -13.82 -8.58
N ALA A 113 -20.88 -13.87 -9.47
CA ALA A 113 -19.88 -14.92 -9.54
C ALA A 113 -18.54 -14.44 -8.98
N GLY A 114 -18.59 -13.77 -7.83
CA GLY A 114 -17.43 -13.52 -6.98
C GLY A 114 -16.45 -12.46 -7.50
N CYS A 115 -16.58 -11.27 -6.93
CA CYS A 115 -15.44 -10.50 -6.46
C CYS A 115 -15.31 -10.73 -4.94
#